data_AF-A0A968WKS0-F1
#
_entry.id   AF-A0A968WKS0-F1
#
_cell.length_a   1.000
_cell.length_b   1.000
_cell.length_c   1.000
_cell.angle_alpha   90.00
_cell.angle_beta   90.00
_cell.angle_gamma   90.00
#
_symmetry.space_group_name_H-M   'P 1'
#
loop_
_entity.id
_entity.type
_entity.pdbx_description
1 polymer ?
#
loop_
_entity_poly.entity_id
_entity_poly.type
_entity_poly.pdbx_seq_one_letter_code
_entity_poly.pdbx_strand_id
1 'polypeptide(L)'
;MVHRRPPPHAYAGATAVYTDVAGKTGTTQANADGWFMAFTPSLVMGSWVGADDPRIRFRSTLLGQGSSTALPITGYFLNQLNHDADFKTMTMERFTPLPADLRQKLDCDLYELSDELWQEIAQSIFQRDSIINADTLAEPPKETFLQTLLKRKIKMMEAQQRRDSIAAQEQLEIEGG
;
A
#
# COMPACT_ATOMS: atom_id res chain seq x y z
N MET A 1 -1.86 7.41 -1.17
CA MET A 1 -2.84 6.62 -1.95
C MET A 1 -3.71 7.61 -2.70
N VAL A 2 -3.63 7.64 -4.03
CA VAL A 2 -4.49 8.49 -4.88
C VAL A 2 -5.67 7.63 -5.30
N HIS A 3 -6.89 8.01 -4.92
CA HIS A 3 -8.07 7.24 -5.26
C HIS A 3 -8.64 7.72 -6.60
N ARG A 4 -8.51 6.91 -7.66
CA ARG A 4 -9.19 7.14 -8.94
C ARG A 4 -10.55 6.45 -8.94
N ARG A 5 -11.53 7.09 -9.58
CA ARG A 5 -12.95 6.75 -9.62
C ARG A 5 -13.22 5.24 -9.89
N PRO A 6 -14.09 4.58 -9.12
CA PRO A 6 -14.74 3.33 -9.54
C PRO A 6 -15.93 3.62 -10.50
N PRO A 7 -16.42 2.62 -11.27
CA PRO A 7 -17.52 2.79 -12.23
C PRO A 7 -18.83 3.25 -11.56
N PRO A 8 -19.73 3.90 -12.31
CA PRO A 8 -20.91 4.63 -11.79
C PRO A 8 -21.95 3.79 -11.02
N HIS A 9 -21.78 2.47 -10.93
CA HIS A 9 -22.68 1.57 -10.20
C HIS A 9 -22.08 0.98 -8.92
N ALA A 10 -20.86 1.36 -8.55
CA ALA A 10 -20.08 0.58 -7.57
C ALA A 10 -20.43 0.81 -6.09
N TYR A 11 -21.04 1.93 -5.68
CA TYR A 11 -21.28 2.19 -4.25
C TYR A 11 -22.55 3.00 -3.96
N ALA A 12 -23.70 2.31 -3.93
CA ALA A 12 -24.90 2.79 -3.29
C ALA A 12 -24.83 2.46 -1.78
N GLY A 13 -23.99 3.19 -1.05
CA GLY A 13 -23.81 3.03 0.39
C GLY A 13 -22.38 3.41 0.81
N ALA A 14 -22.28 4.42 1.69
CA ALA A 14 -21.08 5.10 2.15
C ALA A 14 -20.49 6.15 1.17
N THR A 15 -20.61 7.42 1.59
CA THR A 15 -19.76 8.57 1.25
C THR A 15 -19.08 8.51 -0.13
N ALA A 16 -19.89 8.58 -1.19
CA ALA A 16 -19.39 8.52 -2.57
C ALA A 16 -18.65 9.81 -2.94
N VAL A 17 -17.34 9.84 -2.71
CA VAL A 17 -16.44 10.92 -3.12
C VAL A 17 -15.90 10.63 -4.53
N TYR A 18 -16.07 11.56 -5.47
CA TYR A 18 -15.53 11.44 -6.85
C TYR A 18 -14.38 12.41 -7.17
N THR A 19 -14.06 13.30 -6.23
CA THR A 19 -12.92 14.22 -6.26
C THR A 19 -11.60 13.45 -6.26
N ASP A 20 -10.60 13.96 -6.98
CA ASP A 20 -9.25 13.44 -6.86
C ASP A 20 -8.64 13.91 -5.53
N VAL A 21 -8.28 12.95 -4.69
CA VAL A 21 -7.81 13.24 -3.33
C VAL A 21 -6.61 12.36 -2.99
N ALA A 22 -5.59 13.00 -2.43
CA ALA A 22 -4.47 12.34 -1.80
C ALA A 22 -4.54 12.61 -0.29
N GLY A 23 -4.19 11.62 0.52
CA GLY A 23 -4.20 11.79 1.95
C GLY A 23 -3.38 10.76 2.70
N LYS A 24 -3.16 11.05 3.98
CA LYS A 24 -2.41 10.21 4.91
C LYS A 24 -3.06 10.23 6.28
N THR A 25 -3.24 9.04 6.83
CA THR A 25 -3.64 8.83 8.22
C THR A 25 -2.44 8.98 9.15
N GLY A 26 -2.69 9.41 10.37
CA GLY A 26 -1.77 9.18 11.47
C GLY A 26 -2.51 8.87 12.75
N THR A 27 -1.80 8.16 13.62
CA THR A 27 -2.29 7.65 14.90
C THR A 27 -1.15 7.79 15.89
N THR A 28 -1.37 8.42 17.04
CA THR A 28 -0.37 8.42 18.11
C THR A 28 -0.21 7.05 18.72
N GLN A 29 0.96 6.81 19.34
CA GLN A 29 1.14 5.64 20.18
C GLN A 29 0.12 5.65 21.33
N ALA A 30 -0.30 4.47 21.76
CA ALA A 30 -1.37 4.27 22.74
C ALA A 30 -2.77 4.78 22.32
N ASN A 31 -2.98 5.14 21.04
CA ASN A 31 -4.29 5.53 20.50
C ASN A 31 -4.91 6.74 21.22
N ALA A 32 -4.11 7.73 21.59
CA ALA A 32 -4.61 8.97 22.20
C ALA A 32 -5.27 9.89 21.15
N ASP A 33 -4.70 9.92 19.94
CA ASP A 33 -5.07 10.81 18.86
C ASP A 33 -5.10 10.07 17.53
N GLY A 34 -6.08 10.43 16.71
CA GLY A 34 -6.09 10.12 15.28
C GLY A 34 -6.15 11.41 14.48
N TRP A 35 -5.39 11.48 13.39
CA TRP A 35 -5.50 12.57 12.44
C TRP A 35 -5.55 12.06 11.01
N PHE A 36 -6.12 12.89 10.14
CA PHE A 36 -6.13 12.66 8.72
C PHE A 36 -5.88 13.99 8.00
N MET A 37 -4.83 14.01 7.19
CA MET A 37 -4.54 15.11 6.30
C MET A 37 -4.84 14.66 4.88
N ALA A 38 -5.58 15.47 4.15
CA ALA A 38 -5.90 15.26 2.75
C ALA A 38 -5.74 16.54 1.95
N PHE A 39 -5.50 16.40 0.67
CA PHE A 39 -5.50 17.52 -0.25
C PHE A 39 -6.03 17.10 -1.62
N THR A 40 -6.60 18.07 -2.30
CA THR A 40 -6.91 18.11 -3.74
C THR A 40 -5.95 19.14 -4.37
N PRO A 41 -5.98 19.37 -5.70
CA PRO A 41 -5.15 20.41 -6.31
C PRO A 41 -5.38 21.84 -5.77
N SER A 42 -6.58 22.14 -5.27
CA SER A 42 -6.98 23.49 -4.80
C SER A 42 -7.40 23.56 -3.33
N LEU A 43 -7.46 22.43 -2.63
CA LEU A 43 -7.97 22.40 -1.25
C LEU A 43 -7.09 21.51 -0.37
N VAL A 44 -6.71 22.02 0.80
CA VAL A 44 -6.09 21.24 1.89
C VAL A 44 -7.10 21.07 3.01
N MET A 45 -7.22 19.84 3.51
CA MET A 45 -8.14 19.45 4.56
C MET A 45 -7.39 18.70 5.65
N GLY A 46 -7.71 18.99 6.90
CA GLY A 46 -7.17 18.31 8.06
C GLY A 46 -8.26 18.06 9.08
N SER A 47 -8.24 16.88 9.68
CA SER A 47 -9.05 16.58 10.85
C SER A 47 -8.18 15.91 11.91
N TRP A 48 -8.47 16.24 13.15
CA TRP A 48 -7.86 15.63 14.34
C TRP A 48 -8.99 15.25 15.29
N VAL A 49 -8.84 14.09 15.90
CA VAL A 49 -9.75 13.58 16.92
C VAL A 49 -8.90 13.08 18.08
N GLY A 50 -9.10 13.68 19.24
CA GLY A 50 -8.44 13.35 20.49
C GLY A 50 -9.09 14.08 21.65
N ALA A 51 -8.42 14.14 22.78
CA ALA A 51 -8.83 14.89 23.96
C ALA A 51 -7.74 15.88 24.36
N ASP A 52 -8.13 16.97 25.01
CA ASP A 52 -7.17 17.96 25.54
C ASP A 52 -6.18 17.34 26.54
N ASP A 53 -6.65 16.32 27.29
CA ASP A 53 -5.81 15.50 28.16
C ASP A 53 -5.45 14.17 27.47
N PRO A 54 -4.18 13.94 27.10
CA PRO A 54 -3.76 12.74 26.37
C PRO A 54 -3.85 11.44 27.18
N ARG A 55 -4.15 11.53 28.49
CA ARG A 55 -4.48 10.35 29.31
C ARG A 55 -5.84 9.77 28.92
N ILE A 56 -6.74 10.58 28.38
CA ILE A 56 -8.02 10.15 27.82
C ILE A 56 -7.74 9.65 26.41
N ARG A 57 -7.94 8.35 26.19
CA ARG A 57 -7.54 7.68 24.95
C ARG A 57 -8.52 6.58 24.54
N PHE A 58 -8.48 6.23 23.26
CA PHE A 58 -9.27 5.14 22.73
C PHE A 58 -8.80 3.79 23.31
N ARG A 59 -9.76 2.89 23.56
CA ARG A 59 -9.49 1.59 24.22
C ARG A 59 -8.65 0.64 23.36
N SER A 60 -8.63 0.82 22.04
CA SER A 60 -7.89 -0.04 21.11
C SER A 60 -7.53 0.71 19.82
N THR A 61 -6.57 0.17 19.08
CA THR A 61 -6.15 0.71 17.77
C THR A 61 -7.26 0.63 16.74
N LEU A 62 -8.11 -0.41 16.80
CA LEU A 62 -9.28 -0.51 15.92
C LEU A 62 -10.18 0.72 16.03
N LEU A 63 -10.35 1.24 17.25
CA LEU A 63 -11.19 2.40 17.54
C LEU A 63 -10.44 3.73 17.35
N GLY A 64 -9.17 3.80 17.76
CA GLY A 64 -8.41 5.06 17.79
C GLY A 64 -7.55 5.33 16.57
N GLN A 65 -7.44 4.41 15.61
CA GLN A 65 -6.70 4.67 14.38
C GLN A 65 -7.32 5.83 13.60
N GLY A 66 -6.48 6.67 12.99
CA GLY A 66 -6.94 7.83 12.21
C GLY A 66 -7.90 7.48 11.06
N SER A 67 -7.87 6.25 10.54
CA SER A 67 -8.83 5.76 9.54
C SER A 67 -10.24 5.53 10.10
N SER A 68 -10.37 5.23 11.39
CA SER A 68 -11.66 5.03 12.07
C SER A 68 -12.22 6.33 12.66
N THR A 69 -11.35 7.29 13.01
CA THR A 69 -11.74 8.52 13.73
C THR A 69 -11.75 9.77 12.84
N ALA A 70 -10.58 10.21 12.38
CA ALA A 70 -10.40 11.47 11.67
C ALA A 70 -10.81 11.39 10.19
N LEU A 71 -10.41 10.33 9.49
CA LEU A 71 -10.68 10.15 8.06
C LEU A 71 -12.18 10.31 7.69
N PRO A 72 -13.14 9.70 8.42
CA PRO A 72 -14.56 9.88 8.12
C PRO A 72 -15.02 11.33 8.15
N ILE A 73 -14.49 12.18 9.04
CA ILE A 73 -14.86 13.60 9.14
C ILE A 73 -14.50 14.32 7.84
N THR A 74 -13.27 14.13 7.36
CA THR A 74 -12.82 14.69 6.09
C THR A 74 -13.60 14.11 4.90
N GLY A 75 -13.93 12.81 4.94
CA GLY A 75 -14.76 12.18 3.91
C GLY A 75 -16.17 12.78 3.82
N TYR A 76 -16.84 13.00 4.95
CA TYR A 76 -18.16 13.64 4.98
C TYR A 76 -18.12 15.10 4.55
N PHE A 77 -17.09 15.84 4.94
CA PHE A 77 -16.88 17.22 4.49
C PHE A 77 -16.72 17.27 2.96
N LEU A 78 -15.86 16.44 2.39
CA LEU A 78 -15.64 16.39 0.94
C LEU A 78 -16.88 15.88 0.19
N ASN A 79 -17.64 14.96 0.77
CA ASN A 79 -18.92 14.53 0.21
C ASN A 79 -19.94 15.68 0.16
N GLN A 80 -20.01 16.52 1.19
CA GLN A 80 -20.88 17.71 1.18
C GLN A 80 -20.45 18.69 0.08
N LEU A 81 -19.15 18.98 -0.05
CA LEU A 81 -18.65 19.83 -1.14
C LEU A 81 -18.99 19.26 -2.52
N ASN A 82 -18.94 17.93 -2.70
CA ASN A 82 -19.32 17.28 -3.95
C ASN A 82 -20.82 17.42 -4.30
N HIS A 83 -21.69 17.65 -3.32
CA HIS A 83 -23.13 17.81 -3.57
C HIS A 83 -23.54 19.30 -3.68
N ASP A 84 -22.60 20.22 -3.51
CA ASP A 84 -22.84 21.65 -3.58
C ASP A 84 -22.29 22.22 -4.90
N ALA A 85 -23.17 22.88 -5.65
CA ALA A 85 -22.85 23.43 -6.97
C ALA A 85 -21.82 24.57 -6.89
N ASP A 86 -21.76 25.29 -5.78
CA ASP A 86 -20.84 26.43 -5.60
C ASP A 86 -19.38 25.96 -5.54
N PHE A 87 -19.14 24.72 -5.12
CA PHE A 87 -17.80 24.12 -4.99
C PHE A 87 -17.45 23.16 -6.14
N LYS A 88 -18.25 23.12 -7.21
CA LYS A 88 -18.06 22.20 -8.34
C LYS A 88 -16.71 22.36 -9.02
N THR A 89 -16.23 23.60 -9.18
CA THR A 89 -14.93 23.87 -9.81
C THR A 89 -13.80 23.21 -9.02
N MET A 90 -13.75 23.44 -7.71
CA MET A 90 -12.72 22.88 -6.81
C MET A 90 -12.79 21.35 -6.73
N THR A 91 -14.00 20.78 -6.70
CA THR A 91 -14.21 19.33 -6.51
C THR A 91 -14.01 18.51 -7.78
N MET A 92 -13.95 19.14 -8.96
CA MET A 92 -13.70 18.47 -10.24
C MET A 92 -12.23 18.50 -10.68
N GLU A 93 -11.37 19.27 -10.00
CA GLU A 93 -9.95 19.33 -10.30
C GLU A 93 -9.24 17.99 -10.13
N ARG A 94 -8.15 17.80 -10.89
CA ARG A 94 -7.35 16.58 -10.95
C ARG A 94 -5.88 16.89 -10.73
N PHE A 95 -5.15 15.96 -10.13
CA PHE A 95 -3.70 16.08 -10.07
C PHE A 95 -3.11 15.98 -11.46
N THR A 96 -2.16 16.86 -11.76
CA THR A 96 -1.37 16.76 -12.99
C THR A 96 -0.65 15.41 -13.01
N PRO A 97 -0.81 14.60 -14.07
CA PRO A 97 -0.07 13.36 -14.19
C PRO A 97 1.43 13.62 -14.10
N LEU A 98 2.17 12.73 -13.43
CA LEU A 98 3.61 12.87 -13.37
C LEU A 98 4.21 12.75 -14.79
N PRO A 99 5.24 13.56 -15.12
CA PRO A 99 6.07 13.39 -16.31
C PRO A 99 6.55 11.94 -16.48
N ALA A 100 6.74 11.49 -17.73
CA ALA A 100 7.09 10.10 -18.02
C ALA A 100 8.42 9.66 -17.38
N ASP A 101 9.40 10.54 -17.36
CA ASP A 101 10.72 10.32 -16.74
C ASP A 101 10.62 10.15 -15.22
N LEU A 102 9.81 10.97 -14.54
CA LEU A 102 9.58 10.85 -13.10
C LEU A 102 8.76 9.61 -12.77
N ARG A 103 7.78 9.25 -13.61
CA ARG A 103 7.03 8.00 -13.46
C ARG A 103 7.97 6.80 -13.53
N GLN A 104 8.89 6.76 -14.50
CA GLN A 104 9.87 5.69 -14.62
C GLN A 104 10.82 5.61 -13.41
N LYS A 105 11.25 6.74 -12.86
CA LYS A 105 12.11 6.78 -11.66
C LYS A 105 11.40 6.34 -10.38
N LEU A 106 10.08 6.55 -10.30
CA LEU A 106 9.24 6.15 -9.16
C LEU A 106 8.62 4.76 -9.33
N ASP A 107 8.75 4.17 -10.52
CA ASP A 107 8.44 2.77 -10.78
C ASP A 107 9.55 1.92 -10.17
N CYS A 108 9.56 1.88 -8.84
CA CYS A 108 10.43 1.00 -8.09
C CYS A 108 9.83 -0.40 -8.14
N ASP A 109 10.51 -1.33 -8.80
CA ASP A 109 10.32 -2.74 -8.49
C ASP A 109 10.53 -2.90 -6.98
N LEU A 110 9.54 -3.49 -6.29
CA LEU A 110 9.56 -3.75 -4.85
C LEU A 110 10.84 -4.53 -4.50
N TYR A 111 11.91 -3.80 -4.14
CA TYR A 111 13.22 -4.34 -3.79
C TYR A 111 13.51 -5.65 -4.55
N GLU A 112 13.95 -5.54 -5.81
CA GLU A 112 14.92 -6.51 -6.28
C GLU A 112 16.13 -6.35 -5.35
N LEU A 113 16.13 -7.11 -4.24
CA LEU A 113 17.33 -7.53 -3.55
C LEU A 113 18.36 -7.76 -4.66
N SER A 114 19.48 -7.00 -4.65
CA SER A 114 20.47 -7.09 -5.72
C SER A 114 20.99 -8.51 -5.79
N ASP A 115 21.44 -8.97 -6.97
CA ASP A 115 21.89 -10.35 -7.13
C ASP A 115 23.05 -10.69 -6.17
N GLU A 116 23.87 -9.70 -5.81
CA GLU A 116 24.92 -9.84 -4.79
C GLU A 116 24.33 -10.10 -3.41
N LEU A 117 23.33 -9.30 -3.01
CA LEU A 117 22.65 -9.47 -1.72
C LEU A 117 21.84 -10.78 -1.67
N TRP A 118 21.32 -11.25 -2.82
CA TRP A 118 20.74 -12.60 -2.94
C TRP A 118 21.76 -13.68 -2.67
N GLN A 119 22.93 -13.60 -3.30
CA GLN A 119 23.97 -14.58 -3.12
C GLN A 119 24.48 -14.60 -1.69
N GLU A 120 24.67 -13.44 -1.06
CA GLU A 120 25.07 -13.34 0.34
C GLU A 120 24.00 -13.94 1.29
N ILE A 121 22.73 -13.60 1.10
CA ILE A 121 21.64 -14.16 1.91
C ILE A 121 21.54 -15.67 1.70
N ALA A 122 21.58 -16.15 0.45
CA ALA A 122 21.53 -17.57 0.13
C ALA A 122 22.70 -18.33 0.76
N GLN A 123 23.93 -17.85 0.59
CA GLN A 123 25.13 -18.46 1.20
C GLN A 123 25.04 -18.48 2.72
N SER A 124 24.55 -17.41 3.35
CA SER A 124 24.38 -17.36 4.81
C SER A 124 23.34 -18.35 5.33
N ILE A 125 22.29 -18.62 4.56
CA ILE A 125 21.26 -19.61 4.90
C ILE A 125 21.80 -21.03 4.69
N PHE A 126 22.47 -21.31 3.56
CA PHE A 126 23.08 -22.62 3.30
C PHE A 126 24.18 -22.98 4.30
N GLN A 127 25.03 -22.03 4.68
CA GLN A 127 26.04 -22.24 5.71
C GLN A 127 25.39 -22.55 7.07
N ARG A 128 24.34 -21.81 7.46
CA ARG A 128 23.56 -22.11 8.67
C ARG A 128 22.97 -23.52 8.62
N ASP A 129 22.34 -23.91 7.52
CA ASP A 129 21.74 -25.24 7.38
C ASP A 129 22.81 -26.34 7.42
N SER A 130 24.00 -26.12 6.86
CA SER A 130 25.11 -27.08 6.93
C SER A 130 25.67 -27.26 8.36
N ILE A 131 25.72 -26.18 9.14
CA ILE A 131 26.16 -26.19 10.54
C ILE A 131 25.10 -26.87 11.42
N ILE A 132 23.81 -26.57 11.20
CA ILE A 132 22.69 -27.19 11.93
C ILE A 132 22.58 -28.69 11.63
N ASN A 133 22.81 -29.12 10.39
CA ASN A 133 22.78 -30.55 10.03
C ASN A 133 24.00 -31.32 10.56
N ALA A 134 25.13 -30.65 10.82
CA ALA A 134 26.31 -31.25 11.43
C ALA A 134 26.19 -31.36 12.96
N ASP A 135 25.50 -30.40 13.61
CA ASP A 135 25.25 -30.36 15.04
C ASP A 135 23.76 -30.59 15.38
N THR A 136 23.45 -31.84 15.75
CA THR A 136 22.31 -32.29 16.60
C THR A 136 20.92 -32.58 15.98
N LEU A 137 20.20 -33.50 16.66
CA LEU A 137 18.79 -33.90 16.53
C LEU A 137 17.79 -32.79 16.95
N ALA A 138 18.16 -31.51 16.80
CA ALA A 138 17.33 -30.38 17.22
C ALA A 138 16.20 -30.12 16.20
N GLU A 139 15.00 -29.80 16.69
CA GLU A 139 13.93 -29.31 15.80
C GLU A 139 14.41 -28.05 15.08
N PRO A 140 14.22 -27.95 13.75
CA PRO A 140 14.73 -26.83 12.99
C PRO A 140 14.09 -25.53 13.49
N PRO A 141 14.89 -24.44 13.65
CA PRO A 141 14.37 -23.16 14.13
C PRO A 141 13.28 -22.63 13.19
N LYS A 142 12.26 -21.96 13.77
CA LYS A 142 11.18 -21.34 13.01
C LYS A 142 11.74 -20.41 11.92
N GLU A 143 11.12 -20.44 10.75
CA GLU A 143 11.54 -19.62 9.60
C GLU A 143 11.73 -18.16 10.00
N THR A 144 12.91 -17.63 9.70
CA THR A 144 13.20 -16.22 9.91
C THR A 144 12.43 -15.37 8.90
N PHE A 145 12.17 -14.11 9.25
CA PHE A 145 11.57 -13.13 8.36
C PHE A 145 12.25 -13.08 6.97
N LEU A 146 13.59 -13.17 6.96
CA LEU A 146 14.37 -13.16 5.72
C LEU A 146 14.17 -14.43 4.89
N GLN A 147 14.07 -15.60 5.51
CA GLN A 147 13.74 -16.85 4.80
C GLN A 147 12.34 -16.79 4.18
N THR A 148 11.36 -16.23 4.89
CA THR A 148 10.01 -16.04 4.36
C THR A 148 10.00 -15.07 3.17
N LEU A 149 10.77 -13.98 3.25
CA LEU A 149 10.92 -13.03 2.14
C LEU A 149 11.63 -13.71 0.94
N LEU A 150 12.67 -14.50 1.20
CA LEU A 150 13.43 -15.25 0.21
C LEU A 150 12.52 -16.20 -0.59
N LYS A 151 11.76 -17.04 0.13
CA LYS A 151 10.82 -18.00 -0.46
C LYS A 151 9.73 -17.30 -1.28
N ARG A 152 9.29 -16.10 -0.85
CA ARG A 152 8.33 -15.29 -1.61
C ARG A 152 8.92 -14.79 -2.94
N LYS A 153 10.15 -14.27 -2.97
CA LYS A 153 10.75 -13.84 -4.26
C LYS A 153 10.96 -15.03 -5.19
N ILE A 154 11.45 -16.18 -4.70
CA ILE A 154 11.60 -17.40 -5.51
C ILE A 154 10.27 -17.79 -6.15
N LYS A 155 9.19 -17.86 -5.36
CA LYS A 155 7.85 -18.17 -5.85
C LYS A 155 7.34 -17.15 -6.89
N MET A 156 7.66 -15.87 -6.70
CA MET A 156 7.30 -14.82 -7.66
C MET A 156 8.10 -14.93 -8.96
N MET A 157 9.40 -15.21 -8.90
CA MET A 157 10.26 -15.40 -10.07
C MET A 157 9.81 -16.61 -10.89
N GLU A 158 9.51 -17.74 -10.25
CA GLU A 158 8.97 -18.91 -10.94
C GLU A 158 7.60 -18.64 -11.58
N ALA A 159 6.74 -17.87 -10.91
CA ALA A 159 5.45 -17.49 -11.47
C ALA A 159 5.59 -16.55 -12.67
N GLN A 160 6.60 -15.66 -12.63
CA GLN A 160 6.91 -14.78 -13.74
C GLN A 160 7.46 -15.55 -14.94
N GLN A 161 8.46 -16.42 -14.72
CA GLN A 161 8.99 -17.30 -15.77
C GLN A 161 7.90 -18.18 -16.40
N ARG A 162 6.98 -18.71 -15.60
CA ARG A 162 5.83 -19.47 -16.13
C ARG A 162 4.93 -18.61 -17.02
N ARG A 163 4.60 -17.39 -16.59
CA ARG A 163 3.80 -16.45 -17.39
C ARG A 163 4.50 -16.05 -18.69
N ASP A 164 5.79 -15.74 -18.61
CA ASP A 164 6.58 -15.34 -19.77
C ASP A 164 6.73 -16.52 -20.75
N SER A 165 6.86 -17.76 -20.25
CA SER A 165 6.90 -18.96 -21.09
C SER A 165 5.57 -19.26 -21.79
N ILE A 166 4.42 -19.03 -21.12
CA ILE A 166 3.09 -19.19 -21.71
C ILE A 166 2.87 -18.13 -22.79
N ALA A 167 3.21 -16.87 -22.50
CA ALA A 167 3.10 -15.77 -23.46
C ALA A 167 3.98 -16.00 -24.70
N ALA A 168 5.19 -16.55 -24.53
CA ALA A 168 6.07 -16.91 -25.64
C ALA A 168 5.51 -18.08 -26.48
N GLN A 169 4.84 -19.05 -25.86
CA GLN A 169 4.18 -20.15 -26.58
C GLN A 169 2.97 -19.67 -27.39
N GLU A 170 2.14 -18.81 -26.80
CA GLU A 170 0.98 -18.21 -27.50
C GLU A 170 1.43 -17.35 -28.69
N GLN A 171 2.55 -16.62 -28.59
CA GLN A 171 3.11 -15.86 -29.71
C GLN A 171 3.61 -16.76 -30.85
N LEU A 172 4.25 -17.90 -30.53
CA LEU A 172 4.71 -18.87 -31.53
C LEU A 172 3.54 -19.58 -32.24
N GLU A 173 2.41 -19.80 -31.56
CA GLU A 173 1.20 -20.38 -32.16
C GLU A 173 0.49 -19.40 -33.11
N ILE A 174 0.57 -18.09 -32.84
CA ILE A 174 -0.03 -17.04 -33.68
C ILE A 174 0.80 -16.78 -34.95
N GLU A 175 2.14 -16.89 -34.88
CA GLU A 175 3.02 -16.65 -36.04
C GLU A 175 3.18 -17.88 -36.96
N GLY A 176 2.77 -19.07 -36.50
CA GLY A 176 2.94 -20.34 -37.22
C GLY A 176 1.70 -20.89 -37.95
N GLY A 177 0.57 -20.18 -37.95
CA GLY A 177 -0.69 -20.59 -38.60
C GLY A 177 -1.14 -19.63 -39.70
#